data_AF-A0A7C3M7R8-F1
#
_entry.id   AF-A0A7C3M7R8-F1
#
_cell.length_a   1.000
_cell.length_b   1.000
_cell.length_c   1.000
_cell.angle_alpha   90.00
_cell.angle_beta   90.00
_cell.angle_gamma   90.00
#
_symmetry.space_group_name_H-M   'P 1'
#
loop_
_entity.id
_entity.type
_entity.pdbx_description
1 polymer ?
#
loop_
_entity_poly.entity_id
_entity_poly.type
_entity_poly.pdbx_seq_one_letter_code
_entity_poly.pdbx_strand_id
1 'polypeptide(L)'
;MKTKIVSVLLCLLVFVVVPYISSAEPRYQFSTERPLIYSFKMEGDVTYKYEGISEEKFNVSSKGIITLETVEVKDGRYILKLTPSKTVIKVGDTPLEDLTDSETAISQIITTSLVEIKSNGEVVSVKEISPGILDLAQILMILPAFPDKLTSPWKQRVPAFSIPGIPMCSLTFTYTYSQAKEGTSKIQLLSNQAIKEEKKERDMIVSFTGRNNSNGEFIFDEGKGELKNFDGVIDLILNIVFKVPPSPEQKTSGSQSVPLKVGLKLKVSITQK
;
A
#
# COMPACT_ATOMS: atom_id res chain seq x y z
N MET A 1 -3.76 61.97 -26.61
CA MET A 1 -2.70 60.94 -26.43
C MET A 1 -2.67 60.27 -25.05
N LYS A 2 -3.26 60.83 -23.98
CA LYS A 2 -3.19 60.23 -22.63
C LYS A 2 -4.06 58.98 -22.41
N THR A 3 -5.13 58.80 -23.18
CA THR A 3 -6.08 57.69 -23.00
C THR A 3 -5.62 56.33 -23.56
N LYS A 4 -4.72 56.31 -24.56
CA LYS A 4 -4.21 55.05 -25.12
C LYS A 4 -3.16 54.35 -24.25
N ILE A 5 -2.46 55.09 -23.38
CA ILE A 5 -1.37 54.55 -22.54
C ILE A 5 -1.95 53.77 -21.35
N VAL A 6 -3.09 54.21 -20.80
CA VAL A 6 -3.73 53.56 -19.65
C VAL A 6 -4.30 52.18 -20.02
N SER A 7 -4.85 52.00 -21.23
CA SER A 7 -5.40 50.70 -21.66
C SER A 7 -4.32 49.66 -21.99
N VAL A 8 -3.14 50.08 -22.46
CA VAL A 8 -2.02 49.17 -22.73
C VAL A 8 -1.38 48.70 -21.41
N LEU A 9 -1.25 49.59 -20.43
CA LEU A 9 -0.71 49.24 -19.12
C LEU A 9 -1.65 48.28 -18.34
N LEU A 10 -2.97 48.47 -18.47
CA LEU A 10 -3.98 47.59 -17.85
C LEU A 10 -3.99 46.19 -18.51
N CYS A 11 -3.83 46.10 -19.84
CA CYS A 11 -3.71 44.80 -20.53
C CYS A 11 -2.39 44.08 -20.19
N LEU A 12 -1.29 44.81 -20.04
CA LEU A 12 -0.02 44.24 -19.58
C LEU A 12 -0.07 43.78 -18.12
N LEU A 13 -0.76 44.51 -17.23
CA LEU A 13 -0.98 44.07 -15.85
C LEU A 13 -1.89 42.84 -15.76
N VAL A 14 -2.92 42.73 -16.62
CA VAL A 14 -3.75 41.53 -16.71
C VAL A 14 -2.95 40.35 -17.28
N PHE A 15 -2.00 40.55 -18.19
CA PHE A 15 -1.12 39.48 -18.68
C PHE A 15 0.00 39.08 -17.71
N VAL A 16 0.41 39.97 -16.78
CA VAL A 16 1.43 39.65 -15.76
C VAL A 16 0.79 39.02 -14.50
N VAL A 17 -0.54 39.15 -14.33
CA VAL A 17 -1.28 38.62 -13.16
C VAL A 17 -2.16 37.40 -13.51
N VAL A 18 -2.27 37.02 -14.79
CA VAL A 18 -2.92 35.77 -15.24
C VAL A 18 -1.85 34.71 -15.51
N PRO A 19 -1.93 33.53 -14.88
CA PRO A 19 -1.39 33.35 -13.55
C PRO A 19 -0.21 32.40 -13.60
N TYR A 20 0.58 32.37 -12.53
CA TYR A 20 1.19 31.13 -12.07
C TYR A 20 0.08 30.11 -11.77
N ILE A 21 -0.63 29.60 -12.78
CA ILE A 21 -1.16 28.24 -12.75
C ILE A 21 0.04 27.38 -13.14
N SER A 22 1.05 27.39 -12.28
CA SER A 22 1.89 26.20 -12.19
C SER A 22 0.89 25.13 -11.78
N SER A 23 0.57 24.21 -12.68
CA SER A 23 -0.18 23.01 -12.31
C SER A 23 0.56 22.43 -11.10
N ALA A 24 0.02 22.62 -9.91
CA ALA A 24 0.64 22.12 -8.71
C ALA A 24 0.74 20.61 -8.91
N GLU A 25 1.94 20.07 -8.75
CA GLU A 25 2.12 18.63 -8.85
C GLU A 25 1.16 17.94 -7.87
N PRO A 26 0.60 16.78 -8.23
CA PRO A 26 -0.36 16.10 -7.39
C PRO A 26 0.27 15.79 -6.04
N ARG A 27 -0.47 16.15 -4.98
CA ARG A 27 -0.09 15.91 -3.59
C ARG A 27 -1.30 15.46 -2.83
N TYR A 28 -1.09 14.55 -1.89
CA TYR A 28 -2.13 14.13 -0.98
C TYR A 28 -2.46 15.25 0.02
N GLN A 29 -3.73 15.40 0.32
CA GLN A 29 -4.24 16.24 1.39
C GLN A 29 -5.17 15.41 2.26
N PHE A 30 -4.90 15.44 3.57
CA PHE A 30 -5.75 14.79 4.57
C PHE A 30 -6.33 15.87 5.47
N SER A 31 -7.66 15.89 5.59
CA SER A 31 -8.37 16.88 6.41
C SER A 31 -8.23 16.55 7.89
N THR A 32 -8.02 17.58 8.72
CA THR A 32 -8.10 17.50 10.19
C THR A 32 -9.54 17.63 10.70
N GLU A 33 -10.46 18.09 9.86
CA GLU A 33 -11.87 18.29 10.24
C GLU A 33 -12.74 17.09 9.91
N ARG A 34 -12.40 16.34 8.84
CA ARG A 34 -13.20 15.24 8.34
C ARG A 34 -12.33 14.02 8.03
N PRO A 35 -12.63 12.86 8.62
CA PRO A 35 -11.91 11.64 8.26
C PRO A 35 -12.26 11.20 6.85
N LEU A 36 -11.31 10.55 6.17
CA LEU A 36 -11.57 9.87 4.91
C LEU A 36 -12.05 8.45 5.19
N ILE A 37 -13.17 8.08 4.58
CA ILE A 37 -13.78 6.76 4.79
C ILE A 37 -13.70 5.97 3.49
N TYR A 38 -13.14 4.78 3.56
CA TYR A 38 -13.02 3.87 2.43
C TYR A 38 -13.73 2.56 2.73
N SER A 39 -14.45 2.01 1.74
CA SER A 39 -14.72 0.58 1.72
C SER A 39 -13.55 -0.14 1.06
N PHE A 40 -13.15 -1.28 1.61
CA PHE A 40 -12.19 -2.17 0.97
C PHE A 40 -12.80 -3.55 0.74
N LYS A 41 -12.31 -4.24 -0.30
CA LYS A 41 -12.59 -5.63 -0.59
C LYS A 41 -11.32 -6.29 -1.12
N MET A 42 -11.02 -7.49 -0.65
CA MET A 42 -9.93 -8.33 -1.10
C MET A 42 -10.46 -9.74 -1.30
N GLU A 43 -10.18 -10.38 -2.43
CA GLU A 43 -10.63 -11.74 -2.70
C GLU A 43 -9.65 -12.50 -3.60
N GLY A 44 -9.46 -13.79 -3.33
CA GLY A 44 -8.68 -14.63 -4.21
C GLY A 44 -8.10 -15.85 -3.51
N ASP A 45 -6.96 -16.31 -4.00
CA ASP A 45 -6.38 -17.58 -3.58
C ASP A 45 -5.02 -17.37 -2.93
N VAL A 46 -4.75 -18.15 -1.88
CA VAL A 46 -3.45 -18.28 -1.24
C VAL A 46 -3.06 -19.75 -1.23
N THR A 47 -1.85 -20.06 -1.67
CA THR A 47 -1.30 -21.43 -1.62
C THR A 47 -0.04 -21.48 -0.78
N TYR A 48 0.11 -22.59 -0.05
CA TYR A 48 1.27 -22.86 0.79
C TYR A 48 1.77 -24.28 0.55
N LYS A 49 3.09 -24.43 0.48
CA LYS A 49 3.71 -25.75 0.40
C LYS A 49 5.04 -25.79 1.14
N TYR A 50 5.09 -26.61 2.18
CA TYR A 50 6.32 -27.00 2.86
C TYR A 50 6.90 -28.27 2.24
N GLU A 51 8.18 -28.54 2.51
CA GLU A 51 8.80 -29.81 2.13
C GLU A 51 8.10 -31.00 2.81
N GLY A 52 7.82 -32.05 2.04
CA GLY A 52 7.16 -33.26 2.55
C GLY A 52 5.67 -33.13 2.85
N ILE A 53 5.06 -31.95 2.70
CA ILE A 53 3.63 -31.70 2.89
C ILE A 53 2.96 -31.42 1.53
N SER A 54 1.73 -31.89 1.35
CA SER A 54 0.91 -31.55 0.18
C SER A 54 0.67 -30.04 0.10
N GLU A 55 0.48 -29.52 -1.10
CA GLU A 55 0.12 -28.12 -1.29
C GLU A 55 -1.27 -27.86 -0.69
N GLU A 56 -1.37 -26.85 0.16
CA GLU A 56 -2.63 -26.36 0.70
C GLU A 56 -3.07 -25.12 -0.08
N LYS A 57 -4.36 -25.05 -0.39
CA LYS A 57 -4.97 -23.93 -1.08
C LYS A 57 -6.14 -23.39 -0.26
N PHE A 58 -6.11 -22.09 -0.01
CA PHE A 58 -7.15 -21.37 0.70
C PHE A 58 -7.76 -20.33 -0.23
N ASN A 59 -9.10 -20.31 -0.32
CA ASN A 59 -9.79 -19.15 -0.87
C ASN A 59 -9.97 -18.13 0.26
N VAL A 60 -9.52 -16.90 0.06
CA VAL A 60 -9.58 -15.85 1.06
C VAL A 60 -10.45 -14.72 0.54
N SER A 61 -11.36 -14.24 1.38
CA SER A 61 -12.11 -13.00 1.15
C SER A 61 -12.03 -12.13 2.38
N SER A 62 -11.79 -10.84 2.20
CA SER A 62 -11.85 -9.84 3.27
C SER A 62 -12.56 -8.60 2.76
N LYS A 63 -13.41 -7.99 3.59
CA LYS A 63 -14.07 -6.72 3.27
C LYS A 63 -14.34 -5.93 4.53
N GLY A 64 -14.52 -4.62 4.39
CA GLY A 64 -14.93 -3.78 5.49
C GLY A 64 -14.80 -2.30 5.17
N ILE A 65 -14.73 -1.50 6.23
CA ILE A 65 -14.55 -0.06 6.16
C ILE A 65 -13.22 0.29 6.85
N ILE A 66 -12.48 1.22 6.25
CA ILE A 66 -11.30 1.84 6.83
C ILE A 66 -11.59 3.33 6.98
N THR A 67 -11.45 3.83 8.20
CA THR A 67 -11.50 5.26 8.50
C THR A 67 -10.07 5.76 8.69
N LEU A 68 -9.68 6.79 7.94
CA LEU A 68 -8.43 7.52 8.09
C LEU A 68 -8.72 8.87 8.75
N GLU A 69 -8.34 9.00 10.01
CA GLU A 69 -8.45 10.22 10.79
C GLU A 69 -7.09 10.91 10.88
N THR A 70 -7.01 12.20 10.51
CA THR A 70 -5.78 12.97 10.70
C THR A 70 -5.67 13.40 12.16
N VAL A 71 -4.75 12.79 12.90
CA VAL A 71 -4.51 13.07 14.32
C VAL A 71 -3.64 14.31 14.48
N GLU A 72 -2.61 14.45 13.63
CA GLU A 72 -1.64 15.54 13.70
C GLU A 72 -1.08 15.85 12.32
N VAL A 73 -0.72 17.12 12.08
CA VAL A 73 0.09 17.55 10.95
C VAL A 73 1.34 18.21 11.48
N LYS A 74 2.51 17.64 11.17
CA LYS A 74 3.81 18.11 11.69
C LYS A 74 4.87 18.04 10.60
N ASP A 75 5.59 19.14 10.41
CA ASP A 75 6.73 19.24 9.49
C ASP A 75 6.42 18.73 8.06
N GLY A 76 5.21 19.01 7.55
CA GLY A 76 4.77 18.57 6.22
C GLY A 76 4.39 17.09 6.12
N ARG A 77 4.20 16.43 7.27
CA ARG A 77 3.76 15.04 7.40
C ARG A 77 2.42 14.97 8.12
N TYR A 78 1.63 13.97 7.75
CA TYR A 78 0.36 13.64 8.37
C TYR A 78 0.54 12.41 9.24
N ILE A 79 0.02 12.47 10.46
CA ILE A 79 -0.13 11.31 11.33
C ILE A 79 -1.59 10.87 11.24
N LEU A 80 -1.82 9.75 10.57
CA LEU A 80 -3.15 9.21 10.32
C LEU A 80 -3.43 8.04 11.25
N LYS A 81 -4.57 8.04 11.91
CA LYS A 81 -5.11 6.87 12.60
C LYS A 81 -6.00 6.11 11.63
N LEU A 82 -5.59 4.87 11.35
CA LEU A 82 -6.33 3.91 10.54
C LEU A 82 -7.17 3.03 11.45
N THR A 83 -8.49 3.19 11.38
CA THR A 83 -9.46 2.43 12.19
C THR A 83 -10.33 1.55 11.29
N PRO A 84 -10.19 0.22 11.34
CA PRO A 84 -11.07 -0.69 10.63
C PRO A 84 -12.43 -0.80 11.34
N SER A 85 -13.50 -1.00 10.58
CA SER A 85 -14.84 -1.29 11.12
C SER A 85 -15.65 -2.15 10.15
N LYS A 86 -16.65 -2.87 10.68
CA LYS A 86 -17.55 -3.74 9.90
C LYS A 86 -16.77 -4.73 9.03
N THR A 87 -15.74 -5.34 9.62
CA THR A 87 -14.80 -6.20 8.88
C THR A 87 -15.27 -7.64 8.88
N VAL A 88 -15.09 -8.30 7.74
CA VAL A 88 -15.43 -9.71 7.54
C VAL A 88 -14.26 -10.36 6.82
N ILE A 89 -13.75 -11.46 7.37
CA ILE A 89 -12.73 -12.30 6.74
C ILE A 89 -13.28 -13.72 6.57
N LYS A 90 -13.03 -14.34 5.44
CA LYS A 90 -13.36 -15.73 5.16
C LYS A 90 -12.13 -16.44 4.65
N VAL A 91 -11.87 -17.64 5.18
CA VAL A 91 -10.81 -18.54 4.71
C VAL A 91 -11.46 -19.90 4.44
N GLY A 92 -11.54 -20.28 3.16
CA GLY A 92 -12.41 -21.36 2.71
C GLY A 92 -13.87 -21.07 3.06
N ASP A 93 -14.53 -22.03 3.68
CA ASP A 93 -15.92 -21.90 4.13
C ASP A 93 -16.06 -21.31 5.55
N THR A 94 -14.96 -21.00 6.23
CA THR A 94 -14.96 -20.50 7.60
C THR A 94 -15.00 -18.96 7.65
N PRO A 95 -16.10 -18.34 8.12
CA PRO A 95 -16.15 -16.91 8.35
C PRO A 95 -15.59 -16.53 9.73
N LEU A 96 -14.83 -15.44 9.77
CA LEU A 96 -14.44 -14.69 10.95
C LEU A 96 -15.02 -13.28 10.77
N GLU A 97 -15.99 -12.90 11.59
CA GLU A 97 -16.70 -11.62 11.47
C GLU A 97 -16.49 -10.76 12.71
N ASP A 98 -16.21 -9.47 12.50
CA ASP A 98 -16.23 -8.45 13.54
C ASP A 98 -17.45 -7.55 13.29
N LEU A 99 -18.52 -7.81 14.05
CA LEU A 99 -19.82 -7.17 13.92
C LEU A 99 -20.05 -6.04 14.94
N THR A 100 -19.02 -5.65 15.69
CA THR A 100 -19.19 -4.74 16.83
C THR A 100 -18.91 -3.28 16.46
N ASP A 101 -19.90 -2.41 16.68
CA ASP A 101 -19.73 -0.95 16.73
C ASP A 101 -19.13 -0.49 18.10
N SER A 102 -18.60 -1.41 18.92
CA SER A 102 -18.04 -1.15 20.26
C SER A 102 -16.66 -1.77 20.46
N GLU A 103 -15.80 -1.08 21.21
CA GLU A 103 -14.47 -1.51 21.70
C GLU A 103 -14.51 -2.71 22.67
N THR A 104 -15.44 -3.66 22.48
CA THR A 104 -15.62 -4.81 23.35
C THR A 104 -14.95 -6.04 22.76
N ALA A 105 -13.66 -6.21 23.08
CA ALA A 105 -12.92 -7.46 23.35
C ALA A 105 -13.17 -8.75 22.52
N ILE A 106 -13.82 -8.69 21.36
CA ILE A 106 -13.62 -9.67 20.30
C ILE A 106 -12.31 -9.25 19.64
N SER A 107 -11.34 -10.17 19.55
CA SER A 107 -10.04 -9.91 18.94
C SER A 107 -10.24 -9.20 17.60
N GLN A 108 -9.86 -7.92 17.52
CA GLN A 108 -9.98 -7.14 16.29
C GLN A 108 -9.35 -7.94 15.17
N ILE A 109 -10.12 -8.27 14.13
CA ILE A 109 -9.59 -9.10 13.05
C ILE A 109 -8.54 -8.29 12.26
N ILE A 110 -8.72 -6.98 12.20
CA ILE A 110 -7.84 -6.05 11.53
C ILE A 110 -7.24 -5.08 12.53
N THR A 111 -5.93 -4.91 12.47
CA THR A 111 -5.16 -4.02 13.35
C THR A 111 -5.58 -2.56 13.17
N THR A 112 -5.69 -1.85 14.29
CA THR A 112 -5.75 -0.38 14.27
C THR A 112 -4.31 0.16 14.33
N SER A 113 -3.96 1.05 13.40
CA SER A 113 -2.57 1.49 13.19
C SER A 113 -2.46 3.01 13.09
N LEU A 114 -1.34 3.56 13.54
CA LEU A 114 -0.90 4.92 13.22
C LEU A 114 0.04 4.87 12.02
N VAL A 115 -0.19 5.73 11.04
CA VAL A 115 0.59 5.82 9.81
C VAL A 115 1.12 7.24 9.65
N GLU A 116 2.43 7.36 9.54
CA GLU A 116 3.08 8.63 9.20
C GLU A 116 3.30 8.69 7.69
N ILE A 117 2.69 9.67 7.04
CA ILE A 117 2.76 9.83 5.57
C ILE A 117 3.12 11.26 5.19
N LYS A 118 4.00 11.41 4.21
CA LYS A 118 4.34 12.73 3.63
C LYS A 118 3.25 13.17 2.65
N SER A 119 3.19 14.48 2.37
CA SER A 119 2.27 15.03 1.36
C SER A 119 2.46 14.47 -0.06
N ASN A 120 3.62 13.93 -0.39
CA ASN A 120 3.83 13.23 -1.67
C ASN A 120 3.31 11.78 -1.67
N GLY A 121 2.84 11.24 -0.55
CA GLY A 121 2.33 9.86 -0.44
C GLY A 121 3.34 8.83 0.08
N GLU A 122 4.58 9.23 0.35
CA GLU A 122 5.57 8.33 0.96
C GLU A 122 5.18 7.98 2.40
N VAL A 123 4.97 6.70 2.66
CA VAL A 123 4.74 6.16 4.02
C VAL A 123 6.08 6.03 4.73
N VAL A 124 6.26 6.80 5.81
CA VAL A 124 7.49 6.86 6.61
C VAL A 124 7.50 5.76 7.68
N SER A 125 6.37 5.57 8.36
CA SER A 125 6.26 4.59 9.43
C SER A 125 4.82 4.08 9.58
N VAL A 126 4.70 2.84 10.07
CA VAL A 126 3.44 2.21 10.46
C VAL A 126 3.65 1.64 11.86
N LYS A 127 2.75 1.98 12.79
CA LYS A 127 2.78 1.52 14.17
C LYS A 127 1.43 0.99 14.58
N GLU A 128 1.38 -0.29 14.97
CA GLU A 128 0.18 -0.89 15.53
C GLU A 128 -0.13 -0.26 16.91
N ILE A 129 -1.40 0.08 17.13
CA ILE A 129 -1.89 0.60 18.42
C ILE A 129 -2.95 -0.30 19.05
N SER A 130 -3.64 -1.12 18.25
CA SER A 130 -4.48 -2.20 18.75
C SER A 130 -4.27 -3.43 17.85
N PRO A 131 -3.76 -4.55 18.39
CA PRO A 131 -3.36 -5.69 17.61
C PRO A 131 -4.56 -6.39 16.98
N GLY A 132 -4.39 -6.83 15.73
CA GLY A 132 -5.32 -7.73 15.06
C GLY A 132 -4.61 -8.85 14.30
N ILE A 133 -5.37 -9.65 13.57
CA ILE A 133 -4.82 -10.75 12.75
C ILE A 133 -4.16 -10.19 11.49
N LEU A 134 -4.76 -9.17 10.86
CA LEU A 134 -4.24 -8.55 9.65
C LEU A 134 -3.96 -7.05 9.86
N ASP A 135 -2.79 -6.57 9.44
CA ASP A 135 -2.50 -5.13 9.40
C ASP A 135 -2.71 -4.57 7.98
N LEU A 136 -3.86 -3.95 7.74
CA LEU A 136 -4.16 -3.32 6.44
C LEU A 136 -3.37 -2.02 6.21
N ALA A 137 -2.73 -1.44 7.22
CA ALA A 137 -1.92 -0.24 7.03
C ALA A 137 -0.73 -0.49 6.10
N GLN A 138 -0.28 -1.75 6.00
CA GLN A 138 0.74 -2.15 5.05
C GLN A 138 0.31 -2.03 3.59
N ILE A 139 -0.99 -2.13 3.30
CA ILE A 139 -1.51 -1.87 1.94
C ILE A 139 -1.34 -0.39 1.58
N LEU A 140 -1.31 0.53 2.55
CA LEU A 140 -1.03 1.93 2.23
C LEU A 140 0.39 2.14 1.67
N MET A 141 1.31 1.19 1.86
CA MET A 141 2.64 1.28 1.28
C MET A 141 2.64 1.09 -0.25
N ILE A 142 1.57 0.55 -0.85
CA ILE A 142 1.41 0.49 -2.31
C ILE A 142 0.83 1.78 -2.90
N LEU A 143 0.46 2.77 -2.06
CA LEU A 143 0.06 4.07 -2.58
C LEU A 143 1.24 4.69 -3.36
N PRO A 144 0.96 5.37 -4.49
CA PRO A 144 1.99 6.04 -5.25
C PRO A 144 2.56 7.20 -4.43
N ALA A 145 3.86 7.14 -4.13
CA ALA A 145 4.64 8.29 -3.70
C ALA A 145 5.03 9.10 -4.95
N PHE A 146 4.46 10.30 -5.08
CA PHE A 146 4.73 11.19 -6.20
C PHE A 146 6.18 11.69 -6.16
N PRO A 147 6.90 11.63 -7.29
CA PRO A 147 8.22 12.24 -7.41
C PRO A 147 8.14 13.77 -7.44
N ASP A 148 9.23 14.46 -7.09
CA ASP A 148 9.37 15.93 -7.17
C ASP A 148 9.18 16.50 -8.58
N LYS A 149 9.22 15.63 -9.60
CA LYS A 149 8.86 15.92 -10.98
C LYS A 149 8.17 14.68 -11.52
N LEU A 150 6.92 14.82 -11.96
CA LEU A 150 6.20 13.74 -12.63
C LEU A 150 6.88 13.37 -13.95
N THR A 151 7.83 12.43 -13.88
CA THR A 151 8.36 11.73 -15.04
C THR A 151 7.55 10.46 -15.22
N SER A 152 6.87 10.35 -16.36
CA SER A 152 6.18 9.12 -16.74
C SER A 152 7.21 8.19 -17.40
N PRO A 153 7.44 6.95 -16.91
CA PRO A 153 7.03 6.30 -15.65
C PRO A 153 8.08 6.40 -14.51
N TRP A 154 7.68 6.18 -13.25
CA TRP A 154 8.60 6.10 -12.09
C TRP A 154 8.48 4.79 -11.31
N LYS A 155 9.47 4.47 -10.47
CA LYS A 155 9.52 3.23 -9.68
C LYS A 155 9.53 3.50 -8.17
N GLN A 156 8.81 2.67 -7.42
CA GLN A 156 8.81 2.65 -5.94
C GLN A 156 9.19 1.25 -5.47
N ARG A 157 10.10 1.18 -4.50
CA ARG A 157 10.40 -0.05 -3.77
C ARG A 157 9.61 -0.03 -2.47
N VAL A 158 8.68 -0.97 -2.32
CA VAL A 158 7.91 -1.19 -1.10
C VAL A 158 8.70 -2.18 -0.23
N PRO A 159 9.01 -1.83 1.03
CA PRO A 159 9.70 -2.74 1.94
C PRO A 159 8.86 -3.99 2.19
N ALA A 160 9.50 -5.04 2.69
CA ALA A 160 8.80 -6.26 3.08
C ALA A 160 7.67 -5.91 4.06
N PHE A 161 6.44 -6.20 3.66
CA PHE A 161 5.26 -6.04 4.48
C PHE A 161 4.86 -7.41 5.03
N SER A 162 4.56 -7.49 6.33
CA SER A 162 4.27 -8.74 7.02
C SER A 162 2.88 -9.26 6.68
N ILE A 163 2.80 -10.31 5.86
CA ILE A 163 1.64 -11.22 5.91
C ILE A 163 1.88 -12.15 7.11
N PRO A 164 0.91 -12.31 8.03
CA PRO A 164 1.11 -13.17 9.20
C PRO A 164 1.63 -14.55 8.82
N GLY A 165 2.75 -14.95 9.43
CA GLY A 165 3.39 -16.24 9.18
C GLY A 165 4.19 -16.36 7.88
N ILE A 166 4.26 -15.33 7.03
CA ILE A 166 5.03 -15.36 5.78
C ILE A 166 6.13 -14.29 5.81
N PRO A 167 7.41 -14.68 5.77
CA PRO A 167 8.48 -13.74 5.50
C PRO A 167 8.32 -13.18 4.09
N MET A 168 8.47 -11.87 3.95
CA MET A 168 8.29 -11.18 2.68
C MET A 168 9.58 -10.50 2.25
N CYS A 169 9.77 -10.36 0.94
CA CYS A 169 10.86 -9.60 0.35
C CYS A 169 10.38 -8.21 -0.07
N SER A 170 11.30 -7.34 -0.48
CA SER A 170 10.90 -6.05 -1.03
C SER A 170 10.24 -6.22 -2.39
N LEU A 171 9.15 -5.49 -2.64
CA LEU A 171 8.48 -5.47 -3.94
C LEU A 171 8.76 -4.16 -4.67
N THR A 172 8.92 -4.21 -5.99
CA THR A 172 9.09 -3.02 -6.84
C THR A 172 7.87 -2.84 -7.72
N PHE A 173 7.32 -1.63 -7.70
CA PHE A 173 6.20 -1.22 -8.53
C PHE A 173 6.64 -0.07 -9.43
N THR A 174 6.16 -0.09 -10.67
CA THR A 174 6.29 1.00 -11.64
C THR A 174 4.94 1.69 -11.74
N TYR A 175 4.94 3.02 -11.68
CA TYR A 175 3.74 3.83 -11.77
C TYR A 175 3.77 4.68 -13.04
N THR A 176 2.60 4.87 -13.64
CA THR A 176 2.40 5.70 -14.82
C THR A 176 1.23 6.62 -14.57
N TYR A 177 1.48 7.93 -14.63
CA TYR A 177 0.48 8.94 -14.38
C TYR A 177 -0.10 9.44 -15.71
N SER A 178 -1.42 9.52 -15.77
CA SER A 178 -2.18 10.09 -16.88
C SER A 178 -3.27 10.99 -16.34
N GLN A 179 -3.24 12.27 -16.72
CA GLN A 179 -4.28 13.22 -16.33
C GLN A 179 -5.51 13.00 -17.21
N ALA A 180 -6.68 12.78 -16.59
CA ALA A 180 -7.94 12.73 -17.32
C ALA A 180 -8.50 14.15 -17.50
N LYS A 181 -9.47 14.28 -18.39
CA LYS A 181 -10.26 15.51 -18.48
C LYS A 181 -11.09 15.62 -17.19
N GLU A 182 -11.22 16.82 -16.63
CA GLU A 182 -12.03 17.13 -15.42
C GLU A 182 -11.33 17.00 -14.05
N GLY A 183 -10.00 17.11 -13.97
CA GLY A 183 -9.30 17.24 -12.67
C GLY A 183 -9.20 15.95 -11.86
N THR A 184 -9.52 14.82 -12.49
CA THR A 184 -9.17 13.48 -11.99
C THR A 184 -7.95 12.97 -12.76
N SER A 185 -7.03 12.31 -12.07
CA SER A 185 -5.93 11.58 -12.69
C SER A 185 -6.07 10.09 -12.46
N LYS A 186 -5.51 9.36 -13.40
CA LYS A 186 -5.40 7.92 -13.38
C LYS A 186 -3.92 7.56 -13.24
N ILE A 187 -3.61 6.74 -12.25
CA ILE A 187 -2.26 6.26 -11.97
C ILE A 187 -2.26 4.75 -12.11
N GLN A 188 -1.61 4.24 -13.14
CA GLN A 188 -1.44 2.80 -13.31
C GLN A 188 -0.29 2.31 -12.43
N LEU A 189 -0.49 1.17 -11.79
CA LEU A 189 0.52 0.41 -11.04
C LEU A 189 0.81 -0.88 -11.80
N LEU A 190 2.09 -1.16 -12.01
CA LEU A 190 2.57 -2.36 -12.70
C LEU A 190 3.79 -2.94 -12.00
N SER A 191 3.82 -4.25 -11.83
CA SER A 191 5.00 -5.02 -11.44
C SER A 191 5.16 -6.23 -12.36
N ASN A 192 6.39 -6.46 -12.80
CA ASN A 192 6.84 -7.67 -13.48
C ASN A 192 8.26 -7.96 -12.98
N GLN A 193 8.38 -8.10 -11.66
CA GLN A 193 9.65 -8.23 -10.98
C GLN A 193 10.02 -9.70 -10.86
N ALA A 194 11.18 -10.09 -11.39
CA ALA A 194 11.86 -11.31 -10.98
C ALA A 194 12.49 -11.11 -9.61
N ILE A 195 12.20 -12.00 -8.66
CA ILE A 195 12.65 -11.89 -7.27
C ILE A 195 13.86 -12.80 -7.09
N LYS A 196 14.95 -12.22 -6.58
CA LYS A 196 16.16 -12.90 -6.14
C LYS A 196 16.82 -12.05 -5.06
N GLU A 197 16.50 -12.31 -3.80
CA GLU A 197 16.95 -11.53 -2.64
C GLU A 197 17.48 -12.49 -1.56
N GLU A 198 18.58 -12.15 -0.89
CA GLU A 198 19.01 -12.82 0.33
C GLU A 198 19.08 -11.80 1.46
N LYS A 199 18.50 -12.16 2.61
CA LYS A 199 18.46 -11.32 3.80
C LYS A 199 19.06 -12.09 4.97
N LYS A 200 19.98 -11.45 5.70
CA LYS A 200 20.49 -12.00 6.95
C LYS A 200 19.61 -11.53 8.10
N GLU A 201 19.02 -12.48 8.83
CA GLU A 201 18.24 -12.23 10.03
C GLU A 201 18.89 -12.93 11.22
N ARG A 202 19.66 -12.16 12.01
CA ARG A 202 20.51 -12.67 13.09
C ARG A 202 21.46 -13.76 12.55
N ASP A 203 21.27 -15.01 12.98
CA ASP A 203 22.08 -16.15 12.59
C ASP A 203 21.52 -16.90 11.37
N MET A 204 20.32 -16.55 10.89
CA MET A 204 19.67 -17.19 9.75
C MET A 204 19.88 -16.39 8.46
N ILE A 205 20.02 -17.08 7.33
CA ILE A 205 19.94 -16.46 6.00
C ILE A 205 18.62 -16.88 5.37
N VAL A 206 17.80 -15.91 4.98
CA VAL A 206 16.55 -16.14 4.27
C VAL A 206 16.76 -15.79 2.80
N SER A 207 16.57 -16.76 1.92
CA SER A 207 16.66 -16.57 0.48
C SER A 207 15.27 -16.55 -0.14
N PHE A 208 14.99 -15.52 -0.92
CA PHE A 208 13.74 -15.31 -1.64
C PHE A 208 14.00 -15.44 -3.13
N THR A 209 13.25 -16.31 -3.81
CA THR A 209 13.21 -16.38 -5.27
C THR A 209 11.79 -16.46 -5.78
N GLY A 210 11.48 -15.88 -6.93
CA GLY A 210 10.11 -15.92 -7.45
C GLY A 210 9.78 -14.79 -8.41
N ARG A 211 8.52 -14.38 -8.42
CA ARG A 211 8.02 -13.30 -9.27
C ARG A 211 6.87 -12.53 -8.65
N ASN A 212 6.79 -11.25 -8.97
CA ASN A 212 5.65 -10.39 -8.70
C ASN A 212 5.12 -9.83 -10.03
N ASN A 213 3.88 -10.18 -10.37
CA ASN A 213 3.17 -9.81 -11.60
C ASN A 213 1.93 -8.97 -11.30
N SER A 214 1.98 -8.17 -10.24
CA SER A 214 0.87 -7.36 -9.78
C SER A 214 0.57 -6.17 -10.70
N ASN A 215 -0.69 -5.77 -10.78
CA ASN A 215 -1.12 -4.58 -11.52
C ASN A 215 -2.31 -3.92 -10.83
N GLY A 216 -2.58 -2.67 -11.18
CA GLY A 216 -3.75 -1.96 -10.69
C GLY A 216 -3.83 -0.53 -11.18
N GLU A 217 -4.82 0.17 -10.67
CA GLU A 217 -5.17 1.51 -11.10
C GLU A 217 -5.73 2.32 -9.94
N PHE A 218 -5.17 3.51 -9.74
CA PHE A 218 -5.68 4.50 -8.81
C PHE A 218 -6.40 5.61 -9.57
N ILE A 219 -7.55 6.04 -9.05
CA ILE A 219 -8.26 7.24 -9.46
C ILE A 219 -8.05 8.30 -8.37
N PHE A 220 -7.43 9.41 -8.74
CA PHE A 220 -7.02 10.49 -7.85
C PHE A 220 -7.74 11.79 -8.19
N ASP A 221 -8.30 12.47 -7.20
CA ASP A 221 -8.89 13.81 -7.34
C ASP A 221 -7.81 14.85 -7.02
N GLU A 222 -7.27 15.50 -8.05
CA GLU A 222 -6.17 16.47 -7.90
C GLU A 222 -6.60 17.73 -7.17
N GLY A 223 -7.86 18.13 -7.35
CA GLY A 223 -8.41 19.33 -6.71
C GLY A 223 -8.51 19.18 -5.20
N LYS A 224 -8.82 17.96 -4.73
CA LYS A 224 -8.90 17.64 -3.30
C LYS A 224 -7.63 17.03 -2.73
N GLY A 225 -6.74 16.52 -3.56
CA GLY A 225 -5.57 15.74 -3.11
C GLY A 225 -5.97 14.40 -2.49
N GLU A 226 -7.05 13.78 -2.97
CA GLU A 226 -7.66 12.58 -2.36
C GLU A 226 -7.66 11.39 -3.34
N LEU A 227 -7.38 10.20 -2.80
CA LEU A 227 -7.62 8.96 -3.55
C LEU A 227 -9.12 8.66 -3.57
N LYS A 228 -9.71 8.54 -4.76
CA LYS A 228 -11.13 8.17 -4.91
C LYS A 228 -11.32 6.67 -4.94
N ASN A 229 -10.46 5.98 -5.68
CA ASN A 229 -10.58 4.54 -5.89
C ASN A 229 -9.23 3.89 -6.20
N PHE A 230 -9.08 2.62 -5.83
CA PHE A 230 -8.02 1.72 -6.28
C PHE A 230 -8.63 0.37 -6.63
N ASP A 231 -8.28 -0.16 -7.79
CA ASP A 231 -8.58 -1.55 -8.17
C ASP A 231 -7.31 -2.22 -8.70
N GLY A 232 -7.03 -3.44 -8.26
CA GLY A 232 -5.83 -4.14 -8.67
C GLY A 232 -5.84 -5.64 -8.41
N VAL A 233 -4.81 -6.30 -8.93
CA VAL A 233 -4.50 -7.70 -8.71
C VAL A 233 -3.08 -7.80 -8.16
N ILE A 234 -2.95 -8.40 -6.98
CA ILE A 234 -1.67 -8.81 -6.42
C ILE A 234 -1.42 -10.27 -6.82
N ASP A 235 -0.42 -10.50 -7.66
CA ASP A 235 -0.01 -11.83 -8.15
C ASP A 235 1.45 -12.06 -7.78
N LEU A 236 1.69 -12.88 -6.75
CA LEU A 236 2.99 -13.10 -6.16
C LEU A 236 3.23 -14.60 -6.01
N ILE A 237 4.39 -15.05 -6.48
CA ILE A 237 4.89 -16.41 -6.24
C ILE A 237 6.26 -16.28 -5.60
N LEU A 238 6.42 -16.86 -4.42
CA LEU A 238 7.68 -16.89 -3.67
C LEU A 238 8.08 -18.32 -3.34
N ASN A 239 9.37 -18.59 -3.51
CA ASN A 239 10.06 -19.71 -2.89
C ASN A 239 11.03 -19.10 -1.87
N ILE A 240 10.83 -19.48 -0.62
CA ILE A 240 11.57 -18.99 0.53
C ILE A 240 12.40 -20.15 1.05
N VAL A 241 13.70 -19.95 1.24
CA VAL A 241 14.59 -20.95 1.83
C VAL A 241 15.22 -20.36 3.08
N PHE A 242 14.92 -20.96 4.23
CA PHE A 242 15.57 -20.64 5.49
C PHE A 242 16.84 -21.47 5.61
N LYS A 243 18.00 -20.82 5.65
CA LYS A 243 19.31 -21.46 5.87
C LYS A 243 19.71 -21.22 7.32
N VAL A 244 19.70 -22.29 8.12
CA VAL A 244 20.10 -22.25 9.53
C VAL A 244 21.54 -22.75 9.66
N PRO A 245 22.42 -22.06 10.41
CA PRO A 245 23.76 -22.52 10.66
C PRO A 245 23.73 -23.84 11.44
N PRO A 246 24.74 -24.71 11.25
CA PRO A 246 24.80 -25.99 11.95
C PRO A 246 24.84 -25.77 13.47
N SER A 247 24.19 -26.66 14.22
CA SER A 247 24.28 -26.67 15.68
C SER A 247 25.74 -26.90 16.12
N PRO A 248 26.22 -26.26 17.21
CA PRO A 248 27.57 -26.47 17.74
C PRO A 248 27.93 -27.94 18.03
N GLU A 249 26.92 -28.76 18.28
CA GLU A 249 27.05 -30.19 18.60
C GLU A 249 27.18 -31.08 17.35
N GLN A 250 26.90 -30.56 16.15
CA GLN A 250 27.02 -31.27 14.88
C GLN A 250 28.29 -30.81 14.13
N LYS A 251 29.43 -31.47 14.39
CA LYS A 251 30.71 -31.18 13.71
C LYS A 251 30.74 -31.54 12.22
N THR A 252 29.70 -32.17 11.67
CA THR A 252 29.61 -32.55 10.25
C THR A 252 28.15 -32.74 9.81
N SER A 253 27.44 -31.65 9.51
CA SER A 253 26.23 -31.73 8.67
C SER A 253 25.89 -30.36 8.10
N GLY A 254 25.69 -30.30 6.78
CA GLY A 254 25.47 -29.07 6.03
C GLY A 254 24.29 -28.23 6.54
N SER A 255 24.29 -26.96 6.17
CA SER A 255 23.20 -26.01 6.50
C SER A 255 21.82 -26.66 6.32
N GLN A 256 21.03 -26.73 7.38
CA GLN A 256 19.64 -27.17 7.27
C GLN A 256 18.86 -26.12 6.49
N SER A 257 18.13 -26.59 5.48
CA SER A 257 17.34 -25.77 4.57
C SER A 257 15.88 -26.15 4.73
N VAL A 258 15.02 -25.18 5.02
CA VAL A 258 13.55 -25.40 5.04
C VAL A 258 12.94 -24.60 3.88
N PRO A 259 12.53 -25.24 2.78
CA PRO A 259 11.88 -24.54 1.68
C PRO A 259 10.37 -24.37 1.96
N LEU A 260 9.88 -23.17 1.71
CA LEU A 260 8.47 -22.81 1.74
C LEU A 260 8.10 -22.16 0.40
N LYS A 261 7.06 -22.67 -0.26
CA LYS A 261 6.48 -22.01 -1.43
C LYS A 261 5.17 -21.33 -1.04
N VAL A 262 5.02 -20.08 -1.46
CA VAL A 262 3.83 -19.27 -1.26
C VAL A 262 3.35 -18.76 -2.61
N GLY A 263 2.08 -18.98 -2.92
CA GLY A 263 1.39 -18.35 -4.03
C GLY A 263 0.28 -17.45 -3.51
N LEU A 264 0.18 -16.25 -4.05
CA LEU A 264 -0.82 -15.25 -3.69
C LEU A 264 -1.42 -14.70 -4.98
N LYS A 265 -2.74 -14.80 -5.12
CA LYS A 265 -3.46 -14.14 -6.22
C LYS A 265 -4.71 -13.49 -5.68
N LEU A 266 -4.63 -12.20 -5.38
CA LEU A 266 -5.69 -11.43 -4.72
C LEU A 266 -6.14 -10.28 -5.60
N LYS A 267 -7.44 -10.15 -5.83
CA LYS A 267 -8.06 -8.92 -6.32
C LYS A 267 -8.28 -8.00 -5.12
N VAL A 268 -7.93 -6.74 -5.26
CA VAL A 268 -8.05 -5.71 -4.22
C VAL A 268 -8.79 -4.52 -4.79
N SER A 269 -9.79 -4.03 -4.04
CA SER A 269 -10.56 -2.84 -4.36
C SER A 269 -10.66 -1.95 -3.12
N ILE A 270 -10.43 -0.65 -3.27
CA ILE A 270 -10.58 0.35 -2.21
C ILE A 270 -11.32 1.55 -2.81
N THR A 271 -12.47 1.91 -2.26
CA THR A 271 -13.32 2.99 -2.81
C THR A 271 -13.72 3.96 -1.70
N GLN A 272 -13.52 5.26 -1.92
CA GLN A 272 -13.92 6.31 -0.99
C GLN A 272 -15.45 6.42 -0.94
N LYS A 273 -16.00 6.54 0.27
CA LYS A 273 -17.45 6.68 0.53
C LYS A 273 -17.90 8.14 0.61
#